data_AF-A0A525CGZ3-F1
#
_entry.id   AF-A0A525CGZ3-F1
#
_cell.length_a   1.000
_cell.length_b   1.000
_cell.length_c   1.000
_cell.angle_alpha   90.00
_cell.angle_beta   90.00
_cell.angle_gamma   90.00
#
_symmetry.space_group_name_H-M   'P 1'
#
loop_
_entity.id
_entity.type
_entity.pdbx_description
1 polymer ?
#
loop_
_entity_poly.entity_id
_entity_poly.type
_entity_poly.pdbx_seq_one_letter_code
_entity_poly.pdbx_strand_id
1 'polypeptide(L)'
;MQDTEAGLSRLYECLDTYNNLKAEIIPDHSNVIGKKDQSKLAGFEERFIQAMDNDFNSAQAIGILFETAKTINKILGTNPQKISTEEHRLLAECINSLRSAAEVMGLLRENPTEFLAKQKAAFLAAQNISEDEIDELIEQRYTARKEQDWTRSDQIRDKLLSYGIDLKDNPSGTTWTMKRDGV
;
A
#
# COMPACT_ATOMS: atom_id res chain seq x y z
N MET A 1 -14.49 11.71 -7.64
CA MET A 1 -13.82 12.26 -6.45
C MET A 1 -13.23 11.13 -5.60
N GLN A 2 -14.01 10.10 -5.26
CA GLN A 2 -13.53 8.89 -4.56
C GLN A 2 -12.35 8.17 -5.27
N ASP A 3 -12.39 8.02 -6.60
CA ASP A 3 -11.28 7.41 -7.37
C ASP A 3 -9.94 8.16 -7.24
N THR A 4 -10.00 9.49 -7.09
CA THR A 4 -8.82 10.36 -6.98
C THR A 4 -8.17 10.24 -5.60
N GLU A 5 -9.00 10.17 -4.55
CA GLU A 5 -8.54 9.95 -3.16
C GLU A 5 -7.95 8.54 -3.00
N ALA A 6 -8.62 7.52 -3.56
CA ALA A 6 -8.12 6.15 -3.56
C ALA A 6 -6.81 6.00 -4.34
N GLY A 7 -6.63 6.80 -5.40
CA GLY A 7 -5.36 6.94 -6.09
C GLY A 7 -4.27 7.47 -5.17
N LEU A 8 -4.44 8.69 -4.65
CA LEU A 8 -3.42 9.33 -3.81
C LEU A 8 -3.00 8.48 -2.60
N SER A 9 -3.95 7.81 -1.93
CA SER A 9 -3.63 6.88 -0.84
C SER A 9 -2.64 5.79 -1.24
N ARG A 10 -2.76 5.22 -2.45
CA ARG A 10 -1.87 4.14 -2.91
C ARG A 10 -0.42 4.60 -3.07
N LEU A 11 -0.22 5.87 -3.43
CA LEU A 11 1.12 6.46 -3.50
C LEU A 11 1.69 6.65 -2.08
N TYR A 12 0.88 7.15 -1.15
CA TYR A 12 1.29 7.24 0.25
C TYR A 12 1.57 5.88 0.90
N GLU A 13 0.75 4.86 0.63
CA GLU A 13 0.97 3.48 1.06
C GLU A 13 2.29 2.93 0.52
N CYS A 14 2.63 3.24 -0.73
CA CYS A 14 3.91 2.83 -1.30
C CYS A 14 5.09 3.45 -0.54
N LEU A 15 5.02 4.74 -0.24
CA LEU A 15 6.06 5.42 0.53
C LEU A 15 6.14 4.88 1.96
N ASP A 16 4.99 4.70 2.62
CA ASP A 16 4.91 4.19 4.00
C ASP A 16 5.42 2.75 4.11
N THR A 17 5.04 1.88 3.15
CA THR A 17 5.53 0.49 3.10
C THR A 17 7.04 0.43 2.95
N TYR A 18 7.62 1.29 2.10
CA TYR A 18 9.07 1.38 1.96
C TYR A 18 9.75 1.92 3.22
N ASN A 19 9.22 3.00 3.82
CA ASN A 19 9.76 3.60 5.05
C ASN A 19 9.76 2.60 6.22
N ASN A 20 8.79 1.68 6.26
CA ASN A 20 8.64 0.66 7.28
C ASN A 20 9.25 -0.70 6.89
N LEU A 21 10.07 -0.76 5.84
CA LEU A 21 10.74 -1.99 5.42
C LEU A 21 11.68 -2.51 6.53
N LYS A 22 11.44 -3.74 6.98
CA LYS A 22 12.24 -4.41 8.04
C LYS A 22 13.20 -5.47 7.53
N ALA A 23 13.46 -5.49 6.23
CA ALA A 23 14.36 -6.47 5.61
C ALA A 23 15.80 -6.28 6.09
N GLU A 24 16.50 -7.38 6.39
CA GLU A 24 17.95 -7.36 6.61
C GLU A 24 18.65 -7.03 5.28
N ILE A 25 19.46 -5.97 5.27
CA ILE A 25 20.27 -5.62 4.10
C ILE A 25 21.52 -6.49 4.09
N ILE A 26 21.68 -7.29 3.04
CA ILE A 26 22.80 -8.22 2.87
C ILE A 26 23.69 -7.81 1.69
N PRO A 27 25.02 -8.05 1.75
CA PRO A 27 25.92 -7.76 0.64
C PRO A 27 25.73 -8.72 -0.54
N ASP A 28 25.30 -9.95 -0.27
CA ASP A 28 25.09 -10.97 -1.28
C ASP A 28 23.82 -10.71 -2.10
N HIS A 29 23.75 -11.35 -3.27
CA HIS A 29 22.59 -11.25 -4.14
C HIS A 29 21.34 -11.81 -3.45
N SER A 30 20.23 -11.06 -3.53
CA SER A 30 18.89 -11.60 -3.32
C SER A 30 18.09 -11.49 -4.62
N ASN A 31 17.05 -12.31 -4.72
CA ASN A 31 16.18 -12.38 -5.90
C ASN A 31 14.81 -11.76 -5.59
N VAL A 32 14.81 -10.67 -4.82
CA VAL A 32 13.57 -10.00 -4.37
C VAL A 32 12.94 -9.24 -5.53
N ILE A 33 13.76 -8.61 -6.36
CA ILE A 33 13.34 -7.82 -7.51
C ILE A 33 13.70 -8.58 -8.79
N GLY A 34 12.71 -9.07 -9.52
CA GLY A 34 12.94 -9.72 -10.80
C GLY A 34 13.53 -8.76 -11.85
N LYS A 35 14.35 -9.27 -12.79
CA LYS A 35 15.05 -8.45 -13.81
C LYS A 35 14.16 -7.45 -14.56
N LYS A 36 12.92 -7.86 -14.88
CA LYS A 36 11.92 -6.99 -15.52
C LYS A 36 11.53 -5.82 -14.62
N ASP A 37 11.28 -6.09 -13.35
CA ASP A 37 10.92 -5.08 -12.37
C ASP A 37 12.13 -4.17 -12.07
N GLN A 38 13.36 -4.71 -12.02
CA GLN A 38 14.59 -3.91 -11.90
C GLN A 38 14.72 -2.87 -13.04
N SER A 39 14.56 -3.32 -14.28
CA SER A 39 14.62 -2.44 -15.46
C SER A 39 13.51 -1.39 -15.44
N LYS A 40 12.31 -1.76 -14.98
CA LYS A 40 11.19 -0.83 -14.83
C LYS A 40 11.45 0.26 -13.80
N LEU A 41 12.01 -0.10 -12.65
CA LEU A 41 12.34 0.85 -11.58
C LEU A 41 13.48 1.77 -11.99
N ALA A 42 14.54 1.23 -12.59
CA ALA A 42 15.67 2.02 -13.07
C ALA A 42 15.28 3.03 -14.15
N GLY A 43 14.34 2.67 -15.04
CA GLY A 43 13.84 3.56 -16.10
C GLY A 43 12.67 4.46 -15.68
N PHE A 44 12.34 4.57 -14.39
CA PHE A 44 11.21 5.38 -13.94
C PHE A 44 11.37 6.86 -14.32
N GLU A 45 12.52 7.46 -13.96
CA GLU A 45 12.76 8.89 -14.13
C GLU A 45 12.72 9.29 -15.61
N GLU A 46 13.38 8.51 -16.47
CA GLU A 46 13.36 8.73 -17.92
C GLU A 46 11.94 8.70 -18.49
N ARG A 47 11.13 7.70 -18.13
CA ARG A 47 9.74 7.61 -18.59
C ARG A 47 8.91 8.81 -18.12
N PHE A 48 9.11 9.25 -16.87
CA PHE A 48 8.39 10.39 -16.32
C PHE A 48 8.78 11.69 -17.04
N ILE A 49 10.08 11.93 -17.23
CA ILE A 49 10.59 13.11 -17.95
C ILE A 49 10.05 13.13 -19.39
N GLN A 50 10.12 12.00 -20.11
CA GLN A 50 9.58 11.90 -21.47
C GLN A 50 8.08 12.24 -21.55
N ALA A 51 7.29 11.83 -20.55
CA ALA A 51 5.88 12.19 -20.49
C ALA A 51 5.67 13.69 -20.24
N MET A 52 6.50 14.31 -19.40
CA MET A 52 6.40 15.74 -19.10
C MET A 52 6.96 16.64 -20.20
N ASP A 53 8.01 16.21 -20.91
CA ASP A 53 8.58 16.90 -22.06
C ASP A 53 7.64 16.86 -23.29
N ASN A 54 6.76 15.86 -23.35
CA ASN A 54 5.73 15.78 -24.37
C ASN A 54 4.48 16.58 -23.96
N ASP A 55 4.50 17.89 -24.26
CA ASP A 55 3.39 18.82 -24.01
C ASP A 55 2.83 18.78 -22.57
N PHE A 56 3.69 18.55 -21.57
CA PHE A 56 3.29 18.41 -20.16
C PHE A 56 2.15 17.40 -19.96
N ASN A 57 2.28 16.20 -20.55
CA ASN A 57 1.27 15.15 -20.46
C ASN A 57 1.15 14.56 -19.04
N SER A 58 0.45 15.30 -18.17
CA SER A 58 0.22 14.96 -16.77
C SER A 58 -0.54 13.65 -16.60
N ALA A 59 -1.45 13.31 -17.52
CA ALA A 59 -2.19 12.04 -17.47
C ALA A 59 -1.25 10.83 -17.59
N GLN A 60 -0.31 10.88 -18.55
CA GLN A 60 0.70 9.85 -18.73
C GLN A 60 1.68 9.82 -17.54
N ALA A 61 2.12 10.99 -17.07
CA ALA A 61 3.02 11.11 -15.92
C ALA A 61 2.40 10.49 -14.65
N ILE A 62 1.12 10.78 -14.37
CA ILE A 62 0.36 10.18 -13.26
C ILE A 62 0.24 8.66 -13.44
N GLY A 63 -0.03 8.18 -14.66
CA GLY A 63 -0.06 6.75 -14.95
C GLY A 63 1.26 6.05 -14.61
N ILE A 64 2.40 6.69 -14.93
CA ILE A 64 3.75 6.17 -14.62
C ILE A 64 4.01 6.14 -13.11
N LEU A 65 3.58 7.17 -12.36
CA LEU A 65 3.65 7.18 -10.89
C LEU A 65 2.91 5.97 -10.29
N PHE A 66 1.67 5.74 -10.74
CA PHE A 66 0.85 4.63 -10.23
C PHE A 66 1.37 3.25 -10.63
N GLU A 67 1.85 3.08 -11.86
CA GLU A 67 2.47 1.82 -12.28
C GLU A 67 3.70 1.49 -11.43
N THR A 68 4.51 2.51 -11.14
CA THR A 68 5.74 2.36 -10.36
C THR A 68 5.42 2.01 -8.91
N ALA A 69 4.49 2.74 -8.29
CA ALA A 69 4.02 2.44 -6.93
C ALA A 69 3.42 1.02 -6.84
N LYS A 70 2.63 0.59 -7.84
CA LYS A 70 2.10 -0.78 -7.90
C LYS A 70 3.22 -1.82 -7.97
N THR A 71 4.27 -1.54 -8.72
CA THR A 71 5.43 -2.43 -8.87
C THR A 71 6.20 -2.54 -7.54
N ILE A 72 6.44 -1.42 -6.86
CA ILE A 72 7.08 -1.40 -5.53
C ILE A 72 6.21 -2.14 -4.50
N ASN A 73 4.91 -1.86 -4.44
CA ASN A 73 3.99 -2.54 -3.53
C ASN A 73 3.94 -4.04 -3.75
N LYS A 74 4.00 -4.51 -5.01
CA LYS A 74 4.10 -5.94 -5.33
C LYS A 74 5.39 -6.55 -4.77
N ILE A 75 6.53 -5.87 -4.95
CA ILE A 75 7.84 -6.33 -4.45
C ILE A 75 7.82 -6.42 -2.92
N LEU A 76 7.45 -5.32 -2.25
CA LEU A 76 7.46 -5.23 -0.79
C LEU A 76 6.35 -6.05 -0.13
N GLY A 77 5.23 -6.27 -0.83
CA GLY A 77 4.12 -7.12 -0.38
C GLY A 77 4.49 -8.60 -0.24
N THR A 78 5.63 -9.04 -0.79
CA THR A 78 6.20 -10.37 -0.49
C THR A 78 6.81 -10.45 0.91
N ASN A 79 6.88 -9.32 1.63
CA ASN A 79 7.50 -9.16 2.94
C ASN A 79 8.91 -9.78 3.00
N PRO A 80 9.84 -9.32 2.13
CA PRO A 80 11.16 -9.91 2.03
C PRO A 80 11.89 -9.79 3.36
N GLN A 81 12.39 -10.93 3.88
CA GLN A 81 13.17 -10.94 5.12
C GLN A 81 14.59 -10.41 4.91
N LYS A 82 15.12 -10.56 3.68
CA LYS A 82 16.44 -10.09 3.28
C LYS A 82 16.34 -9.39 1.93
N ILE A 83 17.13 -8.35 1.75
CA ILE A 83 17.27 -7.64 0.49
C ILE A 83 18.75 -7.32 0.24
N SER A 84 19.21 -7.49 -0.99
CA SER A 84 20.59 -7.16 -1.33
C SER A 84 20.81 -5.65 -1.30
N THR A 85 22.05 -5.23 -1.02
CA THR A 85 22.44 -3.82 -1.04
C THR A 85 22.07 -3.14 -2.37
N GLU A 86 22.27 -3.82 -3.51
CA GLU A 86 21.93 -3.27 -4.82
C GLU A 86 20.41 -3.12 -5.04
N GLU A 87 19.61 -4.11 -4.65
CA GLU A 87 18.15 -4.03 -4.77
C GLU A 87 17.56 -2.96 -3.83
N HIS A 88 18.09 -2.86 -2.61
CA HIS A 88 17.71 -1.81 -1.67
C HIS A 88 18.06 -0.42 -2.22
N ARG A 89 19.27 -0.26 -2.79
CA ARG A 89 19.69 1.00 -3.43
C ARG A 89 18.78 1.38 -4.58
N LEU A 90 18.44 0.43 -5.46
CA LEU A 90 17.52 0.66 -6.57
C LEU A 90 16.13 1.12 -6.07
N LEU A 91 15.59 0.50 -5.01
CA LEU A 91 14.33 0.93 -4.41
C LEU A 91 14.44 2.34 -3.83
N ALA A 92 15.51 2.64 -3.10
CA ALA A 92 15.74 3.96 -2.50
C ALA A 92 15.80 5.07 -3.56
N GLU A 93 16.57 4.86 -4.62
CA GLU A 93 16.70 5.78 -5.74
C GLU A 93 15.35 6.00 -6.44
N CYS A 94 14.60 4.92 -6.70
CA CYS A 94 13.29 5.00 -7.34
C CYS A 94 12.25 5.69 -6.44
N ILE A 95 12.21 5.41 -5.14
CA ILE A 95 11.31 6.07 -4.17
C ILE A 95 11.59 7.58 -4.10
N ASN A 96 12.87 7.97 -4.04
CA ASN A 96 13.26 9.38 -4.05
C ASN A 96 12.82 10.07 -5.35
N SER A 97 13.05 9.43 -6.50
CA SER A 97 12.64 9.95 -7.80
C SER A 97 11.11 10.09 -7.89
N LEU A 98 10.36 9.09 -7.42
CA LEU A 98 8.90 9.10 -7.39
C LEU A 98 8.37 10.24 -6.53
N ARG A 99 8.97 10.47 -5.36
CA ARG A 99 8.60 11.58 -4.48
C ARG A 99 8.86 12.93 -5.15
N SER A 100 10.04 13.13 -5.73
CA SER A 100 10.38 14.37 -6.43
C SER A 100 9.45 14.64 -7.62
N ALA A 101 9.17 13.60 -8.42
CA ALA A 101 8.24 13.68 -9.55
C ALA A 101 6.82 14.04 -9.10
N ALA A 102 6.32 13.38 -8.05
CA ALA A 102 5.02 13.68 -7.47
C ALA A 102 4.97 15.11 -6.90
N GLU A 103 6.05 15.59 -6.26
CA GLU A 103 6.13 16.94 -5.70
C GLU A 103 6.04 18.03 -6.79
N VAL A 104 6.69 17.83 -7.94
CA VAL A 104 6.56 18.69 -9.13
C VAL A 104 5.10 18.79 -9.58
N MET A 105 4.34 17.69 -9.45
CA MET A 105 2.90 17.65 -9.75
C MET A 105 2.01 18.15 -8.60
N GLY A 106 2.61 18.58 -7.48
CA GLY A 106 1.90 19.06 -6.30
C GLY A 106 1.31 17.97 -5.42
N LEU A 107 1.76 16.74 -5.54
CA LEU A 107 1.33 15.56 -4.78
C LEU A 107 2.38 15.18 -3.71
N LEU A 108 2.00 14.31 -2.77
CA LEU A 108 2.89 13.69 -1.77
C LEU A 108 3.67 14.68 -0.87
N ARG A 109 2.99 15.74 -0.41
CA ARG A 109 3.58 16.81 0.42
C ARG A 109 3.50 16.60 1.93
N GLU A 110 2.85 15.52 2.36
CA GLU A 110 2.66 15.18 3.77
C GLU A 110 3.53 13.99 4.15
N ASN A 111 3.76 13.80 5.45
CA ASN A 111 4.34 12.56 5.94
C ASN A 111 3.37 11.39 5.62
N PRO A 112 3.84 10.29 5.00
CA PRO A 112 2.97 9.18 4.60
C PRO A 112 2.22 8.52 5.76
N THR A 113 2.91 8.28 6.88
CA THR A 113 2.32 7.65 8.06
C THR A 113 1.23 8.53 8.65
N GLU A 114 1.48 9.84 8.76
CA GLU A 114 0.48 10.79 9.27
C GLU A 114 -0.73 10.93 8.36
N PHE A 115 -0.52 11.01 7.03
CA PHE A 115 -1.60 11.09 6.05
C PHE A 115 -2.52 9.87 6.13
N LEU A 116 -1.94 8.67 6.18
CA LEU A 116 -2.70 7.42 6.28
C LEU A 116 -3.43 7.30 7.62
N ALA A 117 -2.80 7.73 8.72
CA ALA A 117 -3.44 7.76 10.04
C ALA A 117 -4.65 8.71 10.08
N LYS A 118 -4.53 9.92 9.49
CA LYS A 118 -5.65 10.85 9.36
C LYS A 118 -6.79 10.25 8.54
N GLN A 119 -6.48 9.59 7.43
CA GLN A 119 -7.49 8.93 6.60
C GLN A 119 -8.20 7.81 7.36
N LYS A 120 -7.45 6.97 8.08
CA LYS A 120 -8.01 5.91 8.92
C LYS A 120 -8.92 6.47 10.01
N ALA A 121 -8.48 7.49 10.73
CA ALA A 121 -9.28 8.14 11.77
C ALA A 121 -10.57 8.75 11.22
N ALA A 122 -10.51 9.42 10.06
CA ALA A 122 -11.68 9.98 9.40
C ALA A 122 -12.68 8.90 8.97
N PHE A 123 -12.19 7.78 8.43
CA PHE A 123 -13.02 6.64 8.07
C PHE A 123 -13.73 6.03 9.28
N LEU A 124 -13.00 5.74 10.36
CA LEU A 124 -13.55 5.17 11.58
C LEU A 124 -14.61 6.08 12.21
N ALA A 125 -14.36 7.39 12.25
CA ALA A 125 -15.32 8.37 12.73
C ALA A 125 -16.59 8.40 11.87
N ALA A 126 -16.47 8.31 10.53
CA ALA A 126 -17.62 8.28 9.63
C ALA A 126 -18.48 7.01 9.78
N GLN A 127 -17.85 5.88 10.14
CA GLN A 127 -18.53 4.61 10.38
C GLN A 127 -19.04 4.47 11.82
N ASN A 128 -18.69 5.40 12.71
CA ASN A 128 -18.97 5.35 14.14
C ASN A 128 -18.55 3.99 14.77
N ILE A 129 -17.34 3.57 14.45
CA ILE A 129 -16.72 2.35 14.97
C ILE A 129 -15.26 2.63 15.34
N SER A 130 -14.81 2.11 16.47
CA SER A 130 -13.43 2.20 16.94
C SER A 130 -12.59 1.01 16.49
N GLU A 131 -11.25 1.14 16.57
CA GLU A 131 -10.36 0.00 16.32
C GLU A 131 -10.57 -1.14 17.32
N ASP A 132 -10.79 -0.79 18.60
CA ASP A 132 -11.04 -1.77 19.66
C ASP A 132 -12.29 -2.61 19.36
N GLU A 133 -13.38 -1.98 18.90
CA GLU A 133 -14.59 -2.70 18.49
C GLU A 133 -14.36 -3.62 17.27
N ILE A 134 -13.48 -3.23 16.35
CA ILE A 134 -13.10 -4.07 15.21
C ILE A 134 -12.32 -5.29 15.71
N ASP A 135 -11.35 -5.08 16.58
CA ASP A 135 -10.51 -6.14 17.15
C ASP A 135 -11.35 -7.11 17.99
N GLU A 136 -12.30 -6.62 18.79
CA GLU A 136 -13.27 -7.45 19.51
C GLU A 136 -14.11 -8.31 18.56
N LEU A 137 -14.58 -7.75 17.44
CA LEU A 137 -15.32 -8.51 16.43
C LEU A 137 -14.42 -9.58 15.77
N ILE A 138 -13.16 -9.25 15.47
CA ILE A 138 -12.19 -10.21 14.93
C ILE A 138 -11.94 -11.36 15.91
N GLU A 139 -11.81 -11.08 17.20
CA GLU A 139 -11.65 -12.09 18.26
C GLU A 139 -12.90 -12.98 18.40
N GLN A 140 -14.09 -12.39 18.39
CA GLN A 140 -15.35 -13.13 18.39
C GLN A 140 -15.44 -14.06 17.17
N ARG A 141 -15.04 -13.60 15.99
CA ARG A 141 -15.00 -14.42 14.77
C ARG A 141 -13.99 -15.55 14.89
N TYR A 142 -12.82 -15.29 15.46
CA TYR A 142 -11.82 -16.33 15.71
C TYR A 142 -12.37 -17.42 16.64
N THR A 143 -13.04 -17.01 17.72
CA THR A 143 -13.69 -17.93 18.67
C THR A 143 -14.77 -18.76 17.98
N ALA A 144 -15.65 -18.13 17.21
CA ALA A 144 -16.68 -18.83 16.43
C ALA A 144 -16.09 -19.88 15.48
N ARG A 145 -14.99 -19.56 14.78
CA ARG A 145 -14.28 -20.53 13.92
C ARG A 145 -13.69 -21.70 14.70
N LYS A 146 -13.13 -21.43 15.89
CA LYS A 146 -12.57 -22.46 16.78
C LYS A 146 -13.66 -23.41 17.29
N GLU A 147 -14.85 -22.89 17.53
CA GLU A 147 -16.05 -23.65 17.94
C GLU A 147 -16.80 -24.27 16.75
N GLN A 148 -16.30 -24.07 15.52
CA GLN A 148 -16.93 -24.52 14.27
C GLN A 148 -18.31 -23.90 14.01
N ASP A 149 -18.61 -22.75 14.62
CA ASP A 149 -19.78 -21.93 14.33
C ASP A 149 -19.53 -21.03 13.10
N TRP A 150 -19.68 -21.63 11.92
CA TRP A 150 -19.50 -20.95 10.64
C TRP A 150 -20.52 -19.83 10.42
N THR A 151 -21.75 -20.02 10.93
CA THR A 151 -22.83 -19.04 10.79
C THR A 151 -22.48 -17.75 11.53
N ARG A 152 -22.03 -17.86 12.78
CA ARG A 152 -21.60 -16.70 13.57
C ARG A 152 -20.37 -16.03 12.98
N SER A 153 -19.40 -16.83 12.51
CA SER A 153 -18.21 -16.30 11.81
C SER A 153 -18.59 -15.45 10.59
N ASP A 154 -19.52 -15.94 9.76
CA ASP A 154 -19.97 -15.22 8.57
C ASP A 154 -20.78 -13.96 8.93
N GLN A 155 -21.67 -14.02 9.92
CA GLN A 155 -22.38 -12.83 10.41
C GLN A 155 -21.43 -11.72 10.86
N ILE A 156 -20.34 -12.07 11.55
CA ILE A 156 -19.35 -11.08 11.99
C ILE A 156 -18.58 -10.50 10.80
N ARG A 157 -18.18 -11.35 9.84
CA ARG A 157 -17.54 -10.90 8.60
C ARG A 157 -18.45 -9.91 7.86
N ASP A 158 -19.72 -10.24 7.71
CA ASP A 158 -20.68 -9.41 6.97
C ASP A 158 -20.98 -8.10 7.73
N LYS A 159 -21.00 -8.14 9.07
CA LYS A 159 -21.09 -6.93 9.90
C LYS A 159 -19.88 -6.02 9.67
N LEU A 160 -18.66 -6.54 9.72
CA LEU A 160 -17.45 -5.76 9.44
C LEU A 160 -17.45 -5.21 8.00
N LEU A 161 -17.85 -6.03 7.03
CA LEU A 161 -17.99 -5.60 5.65
C LEU A 161 -19.02 -4.48 5.48
N SER A 162 -20.08 -4.46 6.29
CA SER A 162 -21.09 -3.39 6.27
C SER A 162 -20.55 -2.04 6.74
N TYR A 163 -19.49 -2.03 7.57
CA TYR A 163 -18.72 -0.83 7.90
C TYR A 163 -17.67 -0.49 6.84
N GLY A 164 -17.62 -1.21 5.72
CA GLY A 164 -16.55 -1.07 4.73
C GLY A 164 -15.22 -1.63 5.22
N ILE A 165 -15.20 -2.62 6.11
CA ILE A 165 -13.98 -3.26 6.60
C ILE A 165 -13.85 -4.64 5.97
N ASP A 166 -12.77 -4.85 5.22
CA ASP A 166 -12.44 -6.13 4.61
C ASP A 166 -11.38 -6.86 5.43
N LEU A 167 -11.60 -8.16 5.67
CA LEU A 167 -10.73 -8.99 6.49
C LEU A 167 -9.80 -9.84 5.62
N LYS A 168 -8.52 -9.86 5.99
CA LYS A 168 -7.48 -10.68 5.38
C LYS A 168 -6.91 -11.64 6.41
N ASP A 169 -7.24 -12.91 6.25
CA ASP A 169 -6.69 -14.00 7.06
C ASP A 169 -5.28 -14.33 6.57
N ASN A 170 -4.30 -14.22 7.47
CA ASN A 170 -2.91 -14.57 7.22
C ASN A 170 -2.46 -15.65 8.23
N PRO A 171 -1.34 -16.38 7.97
CA PRO A 171 -0.82 -17.35 8.93
C PRO A 171 -0.51 -16.78 10.32
N SER A 172 -0.23 -15.46 10.40
CA SER A 172 0.05 -14.73 11.63
C SER A 172 -1.19 -14.16 12.34
N GLY A 173 -2.39 -14.29 11.77
CA GLY A 173 -3.62 -13.72 12.32
C GLY A 173 -4.51 -13.07 11.26
N THR A 174 -5.63 -12.49 11.70
CA THR A 174 -6.52 -11.71 10.82
C THR A 174 -6.07 -10.25 10.84
N THR A 175 -5.84 -9.68 9.66
CA THR A 175 -5.65 -8.23 9.48
C THR A 175 -6.86 -7.65 8.77
N TRP A 176 -7.03 -6.33 8.79
CA TRP A 176 -8.15 -5.69 8.13
C TRP A 176 -7.69 -4.49 7.30
N THR A 177 -8.47 -4.18 6.26
CA THR A 177 -8.27 -3.02 5.39
C THR A 177 -9.59 -2.30 5.18
N MET A 178 -9.54 -0.96 5.09
CA MET A 178 -10.71 -0.17 4.68
C MET A 178 -11.00 -0.44 3.21
N LYS A 179 -12.21 -0.90 2.91
CA LYS A 179 -12.70 -1.03 1.55
C LYS A 179 -12.86 0.36 0.97
N ARG A 180 -12.12 0.63 -0.11
CA ARG A 180 -12.27 1.85 -0.89
C ARG A 180 -13.22 1.53 -2.04
N ASP A 181 -14.39 2.16 -2.06
CA ASP A 181 -15.33 2.02 -3.18
C ASP A 181 -14.64 2.53 -4.46
N GLY A 182 -14.57 1.68 -5.49
CA GLY A 182 -13.86 1.98 -6.74
C GLY A 182 -13.03 0.84 -7.36
N VAL A 183 -13.17 -0.41 -6.90
CA VAL A 183 -12.73 -1.63 -7.62
C VAL A 183 -13.81 -2.70 -7.52
#